data_AF-A0A2N9MY18-F1
#
_entry.id   AF-A0A2N9MY18-F1
#
_cell.length_a   1.000
_cell.length_b   1.000
_cell.length_c   1.000
_cell.angle_alpha   90.00
_cell.angle_beta   90.00
_cell.angle_gamma   90.00
#
_symmetry.space_group_name_H-M   'P 1'
#
loop_
_entity.id
_entity.type
_entity.pdbx_description
1 polymer ?
#
loop_
_entity_poly.entity_id
_entity_poly.type
_entity_poly.pdbx_seq_one_letter_code
_entity_poly.pdbx_strand_id
1 'polypeptide(L)'
;MWTEQINHDPAHTIMNTGSIIPGRPSMGSWVFYGLGADTNDLPGFVVLLSTGEGGQMQPIAARQWSAGLLPSKFQGVKLNSIGDPVLYIANPPGVNARLQRDSVDAINKLNRAQFTALRDPEIQTRISQYEMAFRMQTSVPGLMDMSKEPRKVLEMYGAQPGDGSFASNCLLARRLAERGVRFIQLYHRDWDHHRGLKANIALKAAETDRATAALITDLKQRGMLDDTLVIWGGEFGRTPMSQGGDGRDHHIKGFSYMLAGGGIKPGITYGTTDELGYAAEENPVSVHDFHATMLHLLGIDHKRLAVKFQGLDVRLTGISGDVVRDILV
;
A
#
# COMPACT_ATOMS: atom_id res chain seq x y z
N MET A 1 17.05 -8.59 4.59
CA MET A 1 16.44 -7.66 5.57
C MET A 1 16.18 -8.35 6.89
N TRP A 2 15.94 -7.58 7.95
CA TRP A 2 15.51 -8.07 9.27
C TRP A 2 14.46 -7.14 9.91
N THR A 3 13.72 -7.67 10.88
CA THR A 3 12.69 -6.95 11.66
C THR A 3 12.76 -7.37 13.13
N GLU A 4 12.04 -6.66 13.99
CA GLU A 4 12.00 -6.92 15.43
C GLU A 4 10.75 -7.67 15.87
N GLN A 5 9.76 -7.79 14.98
CA GLN A 5 8.43 -8.26 15.34
C GLN A 5 8.14 -9.63 14.72
N ILE A 6 7.93 -10.62 15.60
CA ILE A 6 7.66 -12.00 15.20
C ILE A 6 6.19 -12.24 14.87
N ASN A 7 5.25 -11.46 15.41
CA ASN A 7 3.81 -11.67 15.18
C ASN A 7 3.30 -10.81 14.02
N HIS A 8 2.38 -11.34 13.20
CA HIS A 8 1.84 -10.67 12.00
C HIS A 8 1.38 -9.23 12.26
N ASP A 9 0.52 -9.00 13.25
CA ASP A 9 -0.06 -7.68 13.44
C ASP A 9 0.95 -6.58 13.88
N PRO A 10 1.84 -6.83 14.86
CA PRO A 10 2.96 -5.94 15.13
C PRO A 10 3.95 -5.81 13.97
N ALA A 11 4.20 -6.89 13.21
CA ALA A 11 5.09 -6.89 12.05
C ALA A 11 4.53 -6.05 10.89
N HIS A 12 3.24 -6.14 10.62
CA HIS A 12 2.54 -5.20 9.75
C HIS A 12 2.67 -3.76 10.27
N THR A 13 2.51 -3.55 11.58
CA THR A 13 2.57 -2.20 12.16
C THR A 13 3.95 -1.58 11.93
N ILE A 14 5.04 -2.30 12.20
CA ILE A 14 6.39 -1.78 11.96
C ILE A 14 6.69 -1.63 10.47
N MET A 15 6.29 -2.58 9.61
CA MET A 15 6.52 -2.49 8.18
C MET A 15 5.77 -1.30 7.55
N ASN A 16 4.57 -0.99 8.05
CA ASN A 16 3.79 0.12 7.53
C ASN A 16 4.15 1.46 8.19
N THR A 17 4.60 1.50 9.44
CA THR A 17 4.70 2.77 10.21
C THR A 17 6.08 3.03 10.83
N GLY A 18 7.05 2.13 10.66
CA GLY A 18 8.36 2.21 11.31
C GLY A 18 8.31 2.09 12.84
N SER A 19 7.16 1.70 13.40
CA SER A 19 6.92 1.64 14.84
C SER A 19 6.12 0.40 15.20
N ILE A 20 6.43 -0.17 16.37
CA ILE A 20 5.65 -1.28 16.95
C ILE A 20 4.42 -0.76 17.72
N ILE A 21 4.42 0.53 18.09
CA ILE A 21 3.34 1.20 18.80
C ILE A 21 2.30 1.68 17.77
N PRO A 22 1.02 1.26 17.90
CA PRO A 22 -0.06 1.71 17.02
C PRO A 22 -0.31 3.23 17.08
N GLY A 23 -0.98 3.77 16.05
CA GLY A 23 -1.34 5.19 15.98
C GLY A 23 -0.32 6.07 15.26
N ARG A 24 0.79 5.49 14.79
CA ARG A 24 1.73 6.17 13.88
C ARG A 24 1.16 6.19 12.45
N PRO A 25 1.44 7.24 11.66
CA PRO A 25 1.02 7.27 10.26
C PRO A 25 1.74 6.18 9.46
N SER A 26 1.06 5.58 8.50
CA SER A 26 1.65 4.59 7.59
C SER A 26 2.49 5.24 6.47
N MET A 27 3.33 4.44 5.80
CA MET A 27 4.19 4.87 4.71
C MET A 27 3.39 5.51 3.56
N GLY A 28 2.23 4.96 3.21
CA GLY A 28 1.34 5.59 2.23
C GLY A 28 0.86 6.97 2.68
N SER A 29 0.57 7.14 3.97
CA SER A 29 0.22 8.44 4.57
C SER A 29 1.40 9.42 4.57
N TRP A 30 2.63 8.95 4.78
CA TRP A 30 3.84 9.78 4.69
C TRP A 30 4.04 10.33 3.29
N VAL A 31 3.95 9.45 2.29
CA VAL A 31 4.11 9.81 0.88
C VAL A 31 3.00 10.76 0.46
N PHE A 32 1.75 10.49 0.85
CA PHE A 32 0.64 11.36 0.51
C PHE A 32 0.75 12.73 1.22
N TYR A 33 1.24 12.77 2.45
CA TYR A 33 1.52 14.03 3.15
C TYR A 33 2.66 14.83 2.51
N GLY A 34 3.75 14.16 2.14
CA GLY A 34 4.94 14.81 1.60
C GLY A 34 4.79 15.28 0.15
N LEU A 35 4.10 14.51 -0.69
CA LEU A 35 4.02 14.75 -2.14
C LEU A 35 2.61 15.06 -2.65
N GLY A 36 1.56 14.80 -1.87
CA GLY A 36 0.20 14.87 -2.38
C GLY A 36 -0.12 13.75 -3.37
N ALA A 37 -1.00 14.05 -4.32
CA ALA A 37 -1.43 13.14 -5.39
C ALA A 37 -1.40 13.89 -6.73
N ASP A 38 -1.16 13.18 -7.84
CA ASP A 38 -1.17 13.77 -9.18
C ASP A 38 -2.58 13.78 -9.81
N THR A 39 -3.59 13.64 -8.97
CA THR A 39 -4.98 13.55 -9.34
C THR A 39 -5.86 14.23 -8.32
N ASN A 40 -6.94 14.82 -8.81
CA ASN A 40 -7.98 15.40 -7.98
C ASN A 40 -9.15 14.43 -7.80
N ASP A 41 -9.28 13.40 -8.64
CA ASP A 41 -10.47 12.56 -8.73
C ASP A 41 -10.39 11.27 -7.90
N LEU A 42 -9.20 10.94 -7.40
CA LEU A 42 -8.93 9.76 -6.59
C LEU A 42 -8.08 10.12 -5.35
N PRO A 43 -8.14 9.33 -4.27
CA PRO A 43 -7.25 9.48 -3.12
C PRO A 43 -5.78 9.25 -3.53
N GLY A 44 -4.85 9.97 -2.89
CA GLY A 44 -3.41 9.78 -3.12
C GLY A 44 -2.85 8.47 -2.57
N PHE A 45 -3.56 7.85 -1.62
CA PHE A 45 -3.20 6.57 -1.01
C PHE A 45 -4.40 5.61 -1.06
N VAL A 46 -4.26 4.55 -1.86
CA VAL A 46 -5.27 3.51 -2.06
C VAL A 46 -4.77 2.16 -1.55
N VAL A 47 -5.65 1.42 -0.89
CA VAL A 47 -5.40 0.07 -0.38
C VAL A 47 -6.34 -0.93 -1.04
N LEU A 48 -5.79 -2.05 -1.50
CA LEU A 48 -6.51 -3.16 -2.11
C LEU A 48 -6.27 -4.42 -1.28
N LEU A 49 -7.34 -5.16 -0.99
CA LEU A 49 -7.25 -6.45 -0.29
C LEU A 49 -7.56 -7.56 -1.28
N SER A 50 -6.56 -8.37 -1.60
CA SER A 50 -6.71 -9.46 -2.54
C SER A 50 -7.36 -10.68 -1.88
N THR A 51 -8.15 -11.39 -2.66
CA THR A 51 -8.64 -12.73 -2.35
C THR A 51 -7.69 -13.77 -2.97
N GLY A 52 -7.45 -14.85 -2.23
CA GLY A 52 -6.72 -16.02 -2.71
C GLY A 52 -7.55 -17.28 -2.48
N GLU A 53 -7.17 -18.36 -3.13
CA GLU A 53 -7.74 -19.69 -2.92
C GLU A 53 -7.18 -20.31 -1.64
N GLY A 54 -8.07 -20.74 -0.75
CA GLY A 54 -7.70 -21.38 0.51
C GLY A 54 -6.90 -20.49 1.46
N GLY A 55 -6.61 -21.01 2.65
CA GLY A 55 -5.77 -20.33 3.64
C GLY A 55 -6.48 -19.85 4.90
N GLN A 56 -5.70 -19.37 5.87
CA GLN A 56 -6.22 -18.80 7.12
C GLN A 56 -6.61 -17.35 6.88
N MET A 57 -7.89 -16.99 6.95
CA MET A 57 -8.33 -15.59 6.80
C MET A 57 -7.81 -14.70 7.93
N GLN A 58 -6.55 -14.25 7.83
CA GLN A 58 -5.96 -13.34 8.78
C GLN A 58 -6.57 -11.94 8.54
N PRO A 59 -7.22 -11.33 9.54
CA PRO A 59 -7.80 -10.02 9.39
C PRO A 59 -6.68 -8.97 9.33
N ILE A 60 -6.73 -8.11 8.32
CA ILE A 60 -5.84 -6.95 8.25
C ILE A 60 -6.63 -5.74 8.74
N ALA A 61 -6.22 -5.22 9.90
CA ALA A 61 -6.91 -4.12 10.54
C ALA A 61 -6.69 -2.80 9.77
N ALA A 62 -7.72 -1.96 9.67
CA ALA A 62 -7.63 -0.68 8.95
C ALA A 62 -6.60 0.30 9.53
N ARG A 63 -6.15 0.06 10.77
CA ARG A 63 -5.05 0.83 11.37
C ARG A 63 -3.71 0.66 10.65
N GLN A 64 -3.53 -0.38 9.84
CA GLN A 64 -2.28 -0.63 9.12
C GLN A 64 -2.00 0.41 8.03
N TRP A 65 -3.03 1.12 7.54
CA TRP A 65 -2.91 2.22 6.58
C TRP A 65 -3.42 3.55 7.16
N SER A 66 -3.22 3.76 8.46
CA SER A 66 -3.75 4.93 9.16
C SER A 66 -3.01 6.23 8.84
N ALA A 67 -3.72 7.36 8.86
CA ALA A 67 -3.11 8.69 8.94
C ALA A 67 -2.43 8.95 10.30
N GLY A 68 -2.77 8.19 11.34
CA GLY A 68 -2.24 8.39 12.69
C GLY A 68 -2.45 9.83 13.18
N LEU A 69 -1.35 10.50 13.50
CA LEU A 69 -1.32 11.90 13.94
C LEU A 69 -1.40 12.93 12.80
N LEU A 70 -1.38 12.50 11.54
CA LEU A 70 -1.60 13.39 10.39
C LEU A 70 -3.10 13.71 10.25
N PRO A 71 -3.46 14.86 9.64
CA PRO A 71 -4.85 15.15 9.33
C PRO A 71 -5.53 14.01 8.58
N SER A 72 -6.80 13.72 8.90
CA SER A 72 -7.48 12.52 8.41
C SER A 72 -7.67 12.48 6.87
N LYS A 73 -7.37 13.57 6.16
CA LYS A 73 -7.33 13.60 4.68
C LYS A 73 -6.21 12.73 4.09
N PHE A 74 -5.19 12.38 4.87
CA PHE A 74 -4.08 11.51 4.46
C PHE A 74 -4.31 10.03 4.82
N GLN A 75 -5.52 9.67 5.24
CA GLN A 75 -5.91 8.31 5.55
C GLN A 75 -5.94 7.46 4.27
N GLY A 76 -5.36 6.26 4.33
CA GLY A 76 -5.48 5.30 3.22
C GLY A 76 -6.95 4.92 2.99
N VAL A 77 -7.36 4.93 1.73
CA VAL A 77 -8.72 4.56 1.32
C VAL A 77 -8.70 3.14 0.78
N LYS A 78 -9.38 2.23 1.48
CA LYS A 78 -9.58 0.86 1.01
C LYS A 78 -10.64 0.85 -0.10
N LEU A 79 -10.28 0.37 -1.28
CA LEU A 79 -11.25 0.00 -2.30
C LEU A 79 -11.56 -1.50 -2.18
N ASN A 80 -12.84 -1.86 -2.19
CA ASN A 80 -13.24 -3.25 -2.23
C ASN A 80 -12.90 -3.83 -3.61
N SER A 81 -12.21 -4.98 -3.58
CA SER A 81 -11.79 -5.70 -4.78
C SER A 81 -12.95 -6.45 -5.46
N ILE A 82 -14.07 -6.65 -4.73
CA ILE A 82 -15.30 -7.31 -5.20
C ILE A 82 -16.50 -6.44 -4.80
N GLY A 83 -17.50 -6.36 -5.68
CA GLY A 83 -18.73 -5.61 -5.44
C GLY A 83 -18.50 -4.11 -5.51
N ASP A 84 -19.17 -3.36 -4.62
CA ASP A 84 -19.07 -1.89 -4.58
C ASP A 84 -17.67 -1.46 -4.13
N PRO A 85 -16.85 -0.84 -5.01
CA PRO A 85 -15.46 -0.47 -4.72
C PRO A 85 -15.37 0.49 -3.53
N VAL A 86 -16.32 1.41 -3.46
CA VAL A 86 -16.57 2.27 -2.31
C VAL A 86 -18.05 2.13 -1.98
N LEU A 87 -18.33 1.75 -0.73
CA LEU A 87 -19.71 1.57 -0.28
C LEU A 87 -20.49 2.89 -0.45
N TYR A 88 -21.71 2.78 -0.98
CA TYR A 88 -22.64 3.90 -1.14
C TYR A 88 -22.11 5.06 -2.01
N ILE A 89 -21.19 4.76 -2.94
CA ILE A 89 -20.65 5.79 -3.83
C ILE A 89 -21.63 6.20 -4.93
N ALA A 90 -22.49 5.28 -5.37
CA ALA A 90 -23.55 5.61 -6.33
C ALA A 90 -24.66 6.44 -5.67
N ASN A 91 -25.28 7.32 -6.44
CA ASN A 91 -26.45 8.06 -5.96
C ASN A 91 -27.65 7.12 -5.75
N PRO A 92 -28.43 7.31 -4.68
CA PRO A 92 -29.64 6.52 -4.47
C PRO A 92 -30.70 6.82 -5.55
N PRO A 93 -31.67 5.90 -5.78
CA PRO A 93 -32.75 6.12 -6.73
C PRO A 93 -33.47 7.46 -6.51
N GLY A 94 -33.66 8.22 -7.58
CA GLY A 94 -34.28 9.55 -7.53
C GLY A 94 -33.30 10.72 -7.27
N VAL A 95 -32.05 10.45 -6.90
CA VAL A 95 -31.01 11.48 -6.75
C VAL A 95 -30.12 11.51 -7.99
N ASN A 96 -30.24 12.58 -8.78
CA ASN A 96 -29.35 12.81 -9.91
C ASN A 96 -28.07 13.56 -9.48
N ALA A 97 -27.08 13.60 -10.36
CA ALA A 97 -25.78 14.23 -10.08
C ALA A 97 -25.87 15.72 -9.71
N ARG A 98 -26.88 16.45 -10.21
CA ARG A 98 -27.10 17.86 -9.84
C ARG A 98 -27.58 17.97 -8.40
N LEU A 99 -28.59 17.19 -8.02
CA LEU A 99 -29.12 17.18 -6.65
C LEU A 99 -28.06 16.74 -5.63
N GLN A 100 -27.22 15.76 -6.00
CA GLN A 100 -26.08 15.36 -5.18
C GLN A 100 -25.07 16.50 -5.01
N ARG A 101 -24.71 17.20 -6.09
CA ARG A 101 -23.83 18.38 -6.03
C ARG A 101 -24.39 19.46 -5.12
N ASP A 102 -25.67 19.81 -5.29
CA ASP A 102 -26.33 20.83 -4.48
C ASP A 102 -26.30 20.47 -2.98
N SER A 103 -26.44 19.17 -2.67
CA SER A 103 -26.37 18.65 -1.30
C SER A 103 -24.96 18.79 -0.72
N VAL A 104 -23.93 18.38 -1.47
CA VAL A 104 -22.52 18.54 -1.07
C VAL A 104 -22.16 20.01 -0.88
N ASP A 105 -22.60 20.89 -1.79
CA ASP A 105 -22.35 22.33 -1.71
C ASP A 105 -23.03 22.96 -0.48
N ALA A 106 -24.25 22.54 -0.15
CA ALA A 106 -24.95 22.99 1.06
C ALA A 106 -24.22 22.55 2.35
N ILE A 107 -23.83 21.28 2.45
CA ILE A 107 -23.05 20.75 3.58
C ILE A 107 -21.71 21.50 3.70
N ASN A 108 -21.03 21.75 2.60
CA ASN A 108 -19.76 22.46 2.60
C ASN A 108 -19.90 23.93 3.00
N LYS A 109 -21.00 24.60 2.65
CA LYS A 109 -21.30 25.96 3.15
C LYS A 109 -21.44 25.96 4.68
N LEU A 110 -22.15 24.98 5.25
CA LEU A 110 -22.30 24.83 6.70
C LEU A 110 -20.95 24.55 7.38
N ASN A 111 -20.16 23.62 6.83
CA ASN A 111 -18.82 23.33 7.34
C ASN A 111 -17.91 24.57 7.30
N ARG A 112 -17.95 25.38 6.24
CA ARG A 112 -17.16 26.63 6.15
C ARG A 112 -17.57 27.66 7.20
N ALA A 113 -18.87 27.78 7.48
CA ALA A 113 -19.37 28.63 8.57
C ALA A 113 -18.86 28.13 9.93
N GLN A 114 -18.91 26.82 10.18
CA GLN A 114 -18.41 26.22 11.41
C GLN A 114 -16.88 26.36 11.56
N PHE A 115 -16.13 26.21 10.47
CA PHE A 115 -14.68 26.43 10.47
C PHE A 115 -14.32 27.87 10.83
N THR A 116 -15.10 28.85 10.36
CA THR A 116 -14.87 30.26 10.68
C THR A 116 -14.99 30.51 12.19
N ALA A 117 -15.91 29.81 12.85
CA ALA A 117 -16.13 29.91 14.30
C ALA A 117 -15.12 29.11 15.14
N LEU A 118 -14.82 27.86 14.76
CA LEU A 118 -14.03 26.94 15.60
C LEU A 118 -12.55 26.87 15.22
N ARG A 119 -12.20 27.19 13.97
CA ARG A 119 -10.84 27.05 13.40
C ARG A 119 -10.24 25.65 13.54
N ASP A 120 -11.07 24.62 13.67
CA ASP A 120 -10.65 23.22 13.71
C ASP A 120 -10.26 22.71 12.31
N PRO A 121 -8.99 22.31 12.08
CA PRO A 121 -8.54 21.77 10.80
C PRO A 121 -9.31 20.53 10.32
N GLU A 122 -9.89 19.74 11.22
CA GLU A 122 -10.67 18.55 10.83
C GLU A 122 -11.96 18.93 10.08
N ILE A 123 -12.47 20.15 10.25
CA ILE A 123 -13.62 20.63 9.46
C ILE A 123 -13.21 20.84 7.99
N GLN A 124 -12.00 21.34 7.74
CA GLN A 124 -11.48 21.45 6.37
C GLN A 124 -11.27 20.07 5.76
N THR A 125 -10.77 19.10 6.54
CA THR A 125 -10.67 17.71 6.11
C THR A 125 -12.03 17.13 5.69
N ARG A 126 -13.09 17.36 6.47
CA ARG A 126 -14.46 16.91 6.12
C ARG A 126 -14.93 17.50 4.79
N ILE A 127 -14.70 18.79 4.56
CA ILE A 127 -15.02 19.44 3.27
C ILE A 127 -14.30 18.72 2.13
N SER A 128 -12.99 18.53 2.26
CA SER A 128 -12.18 17.84 1.24
C SER A 128 -12.64 16.40 1.00
N GLN A 129 -13.06 15.68 2.04
CA GLN A 129 -13.58 14.32 1.91
C GLN A 129 -14.93 14.27 1.19
N TYR A 130 -15.86 15.19 1.47
CA TYR A 130 -17.13 15.26 0.72
C TYR A 130 -16.91 15.57 -0.76
N GLU A 131 -16.04 16.52 -1.06
CA GLU A 131 -15.70 16.87 -2.45
C GLU A 131 -15.00 15.70 -3.17
N MET A 132 -14.10 15.00 -2.49
CA MET A 132 -13.43 13.81 -3.02
C MET A 132 -14.44 12.69 -3.28
N ALA A 133 -15.31 12.37 -2.32
CA ALA A 133 -16.33 11.35 -2.48
C ALA A 133 -17.25 11.65 -3.68
N PHE A 134 -17.63 12.92 -3.86
CA PHE A 134 -18.41 13.36 -5.02
C PHE A 134 -17.67 13.13 -6.35
N ARG A 135 -16.39 13.49 -6.46
CA ARG A 135 -15.58 13.24 -7.68
C ARG A 135 -15.37 11.76 -7.95
N MET A 136 -15.19 10.98 -6.89
CA MET A 136 -15.04 9.53 -7.01
C MET A 136 -16.30 8.88 -7.60
N GLN A 137 -17.51 9.45 -7.42
CA GLN A 137 -18.74 8.90 -8.01
C GLN A 137 -18.68 8.76 -9.54
N THR A 138 -17.98 9.67 -10.21
CA THR A 138 -17.79 9.61 -11.67
C THR A 138 -16.52 8.86 -12.07
N SER A 139 -15.45 8.98 -11.29
CA SER A 139 -14.14 8.39 -11.61
C SER A 139 -14.06 6.88 -11.34
N VAL A 140 -14.59 6.43 -10.20
CA VAL A 140 -14.46 5.04 -9.72
C VAL A 140 -15.14 4.02 -10.64
N PRO A 141 -16.36 4.23 -11.17
CA PRO A 141 -16.97 3.27 -12.09
C PRO A 141 -16.08 3.00 -13.32
N GLY A 142 -15.53 4.06 -13.92
CA GLY A 142 -14.61 3.91 -15.04
C GLY A 142 -13.26 3.30 -14.64
N LEU A 143 -12.80 3.48 -13.40
CA LEU A 143 -11.57 2.85 -12.89
C LEU A 143 -11.76 1.33 -12.79
N MET A 144 -12.90 0.91 -12.25
CA MET A 144 -13.21 -0.48 -11.92
C MET A 144 -13.74 -1.27 -13.12
N ASP A 145 -14.26 -0.59 -14.14
CA ASP A 145 -14.61 -1.21 -15.41
C ASP A 145 -13.35 -1.62 -16.19
N MET A 146 -12.98 -2.89 -16.04
CA MET A 146 -11.91 -3.55 -16.81
C MET A 146 -12.44 -4.28 -18.05
N SER A 147 -13.74 -4.20 -18.37
CA SER A 147 -14.32 -4.90 -19.53
C SER A 147 -13.72 -4.45 -20.86
N LYS A 148 -13.15 -3.24 -20.88
CA LYS A 148 -12.48 -2.64 -22.05
C LYS A 148 -10.99 -2.92 -22.12
N GLU A 149 -10.42 -3.63 -21.16
CA GLU A 149 -9.00 -4.01 -21.21
C GLU A 149 -8.77 -5.01 -22.36
N PRO A 150 -7.71 -4.85 -23.17
CA PRO A 150 -7.42 -5.79 -24.24
C PRO A 150 -7.26 -7.21 -23.68
N ARG A 151 -7.82 -8.20 -24.39
CA ARG A 151 -7.74 -9.61 -23.99
C ARG A 151 -6.31 -10.06 -23.67
N LYS A 152 -5.33 -9.62 -24.47
CA LYS A 152 -3.91 -9.91 -24.26
C LYS A 152 -3.38 -9.37 -22.92
N VAL A 153 -3.91 -8.24 -22.43
CA VAL A 153 -3.53 -7.68 -21.12
C VAL A 153 -4.15 -8.51 -20.01
N LEU A 154 -5.44 -8.84 -20.09
CA LEU A 154 -6.10 -9.73 -19.11
C LEU A 154 -5.38 -11.08 -19.03
N GLU A 155 -5.04 -11.67 -20.18
CA GLU A 155 -4.24 -12.88 -20.26
C GLU A 155 -2.81 -12.68 -19.74
N MET A 156 -2.14 -11.55 -19.96
CA MET A 156 -0.80 -11.34 -19.42
C MET A 156 -0.80 -11.40 -17.88
N TYR A 157 -1.74 -10.71 -17.23
CA TYR A 157 -1.88 -10.73 -15.78
C TYR A 157 -2.46 -12.05 -15.25
N GLY A 158 -3.27 -12.76 -16.04
CA GLY A 158 -4.14 -13.82 -15.53
C GLY A 158 -5.31 -13.27 -14.72
N ALA A 159 -5.76 -12.04 -15.04
CA ALA A 159 -6.80 -11.34 -14.30
C ALA A 159 -8.20 -11.68 -14.83
N GLN A 160 -9.14 -11.87 -13.91
CA GLN A 160 -10.57 -11.95 -14.21
C GLN A 160 -11.28 -10.73 -13.61
N PRO A 161 -11.73 -9.77 -14.44
CA PRO A 161 -12.36 -8.54 -13.96
C PRO A 161 -13.39 -8.73 -12.84
N GLY A 162 -13.16 -8.08 -11.69
CA GLY A 162 -14.10 -8.05 -10.56
C GLY A 162 -14.08 -9.27 -9.63
N ASP A 163 -13.16 -10.21 -9.81
CA ASP A 163 -13.01 -11.40 -8.95
C ASP A 163 -12.29 -11.13 -7.61
N GLY A 164 -11.67 -9.96 -7.48
CA GLY A 164 -10.89 -9.55 -6.30
C GLY A 164 -9.53 -10.23 -6.14
N SER A 165 -9.08 -11.02 -7.12
CA SER A 165 -7.80 -11.73 -7.06
C SER A 165 -6.61 -10.77 -7.04
N PHE A 166 -5.45 -11.27 -6.61
CA PHE A 166 -4.21 -10.51 -6.68
C PHE A 166 -3.90 -10.04 -8.12
N ALA A 167 -4.20 -10.88 -9.12
CA ALA A 167 -4.03 -10.53 -10.53
C ALA A 167 -4.90 -9.34 -10.96
N SER A 168 -6.20 -9.36 -10.62
CA SER A 168 -7.11 -8.25 -10.88
C SER A 168 -6.69 -6.98 -10.13
N ASN A 169 -6.21 -7.11 -8.89
CA ASN A 169 -5.71 -5.98 -8.12
C ASN A 169 -4.40 -5.41 -8.66
N CYS A 170 -3.49 -6.21 -9.20
CA CYS A 170 -2.30 -5.70 -9.91
C CYS A 170 -2.71 -4.90 -11.16
N LEU A 171 -3.68 -5.38 -11.94
CA LEU A 171 -4.20 -4.66 -13.09
C LEU A 171 -4.89 -3.34 -12.66
N LEU A 172 -5.64 -3.37 -11.56
CA LEU A 172 -6.23 -2.17 -10.95
C LEU A 172 -5.16 -1.19 -10.46
N ALA A 173 -4.07 -1.69 -9.88
CA ALA A 173 -2.93 -0.88 -9.44
C ALA A 173 -2.30 -0.13 -10.61
N ARG A 174 -2.09 -0.79 -11.75
CA ARG A 174 -1.62 -0.12 -12.97
C ARG A 174 -2.58 1.01 -13.37
N ARG A 175 -3.89 0.76 -13.38
CA ARG A 175 -4.90 1.78 -13.72
C ARG A 175 -4.97 2.94 -12.72
N LEU A 176 -4.75 2.66 -11.43
CA LEU A 176 -4.63 3.67 -10.38
C LEU A 176 -3.39 4.55 -10.61
N ALA A 177 -2.24 3.93 -10.95
CA ALA A 177 -1.01 4.63 -11.24
C ALA A 177 -1.15 5.54 -12.48
N GLU A 178 -1.78 5.06 -13.56
CA GLU A 178 -2.09 5.87 -14.75
C GLU A 178 -2.97 7.08 -14.45
N ARG A 179 -3.78 7.00 -13.38
CA ARG A 179 -4.66 8.07 -12.92
C ARG A 179 -4.04 8.92 -11.81
N GLY A 180 -2.73 8.83 -11.59
CA GLY A 180 -1.99 9.72 -10.68
C GLY A 180 -2.12 9.40 -9.19
N VAL A 181 -2.57 8.18 -8.82
CA VAL A 181 -2.54 7.73 -7.42
C VAL A 181 -1.10 7.46 -7.02
N ARG A 182 -0.63 8.15 -5.97
CA ARG A 182 0.79 8.20 -5.61
C ARG A 182 1.28 6.96 -4.85
N PHE A 183 0.43 6.37 -4.02
CA PHE A 183 0.77 5.18 -3.24
C PHE A 183 -0.35 4.15 -3.32
N ILE A 184 -0.03 2.96 -3.80
CA ILE A 184 -1.00 1.88 -4.01
C ILE A 184 -0.48 0.66 -3.25
N GLN A 185 -1.24 0.21 -2.25
CA GLN A 185 -0.86 -0.91 -1.41
C GLN A 185 -1.78 -2.10 -1.66
N LEU A 186 -1.20 -3.23 -2.05
CA LEU A 186 -1.91 -4.49 -2.21
C LEU A 186 -1.54 -5.39 -1.04
N TYR A 187 -2.54 -5.85 -0.30
CA TYR A 187 -2.36 -6.96 0.62
C TYR A 187 -2.80 -8.25 -0.06
N HIS A 188 -1.92 -9.24 -0.06
CA HIS A 188 -2.24 -10.63 -0.34
C HIS A 188 -1.98 -11.44 0.91
N ARG A 189 -2.94 -12.28 1.30
CA ARG A 189 -2.92 -12.97 2.59
C ARG A 189 -2.45 -14.40 2.45
N ASP A 190 -2.49 -15.12 3.57
CA ASP A 190 -2.49 -16.57 3.62
C ASP A 190 -1.18 -17.23 3.18
N TRP A 191 -0.04 -16.55 3.41
CA TRP A 191 1.29 -17.09 3.18
C TRP A 191 1.93 -17.72 4.45
N ASP A 192 1.26 -17.60 5.60
CA ASP A 192 1.68 -18.08 6.93
C ASP A 192 1.53 -19.61 7.11
N HIS A 193 2.44 -20.36 6.51
CA HIS A 193 2.36 -21.82 6.47
C HIS A 193 3.13 -22.51 7.60
N HIS A 194 2.43 -22.80 8.70
CA HIS A 194 2.89 -23.69 9.77
C HIS A 194 2.68 -25.18 9.48
N ARG A 195 1.98 -25.53 8.40
CA ARG A 195 1.74 -26.90 7.91
C ARG A 195 1.51 -26.87 6.39
N GLY A 196 1.64 -28.01 5.71
CA GLY A 196 1.36 -28.15 4.27
C GLY A 196 2.26 -27.26 3.39
N LEU A 197 3.47 -26.92 3.86
CA LEU A 197 4.28 -25.83 3.33
C LEU A 197 4.47 -25.93 1.82
N LYS A 198 4.86 -27.10 1.31
CA LYS A 198 5.17 -27.28 -0.13
C LYS A 198 3.97 -27.02 -1.02
N ALA A 199 2.80 -27.55 -0.65
CA ALA A 199 1.58 -27.37 -1.43
C ALA A 199 1.10 -25.92 -1.36
N ASN A 200 1.05 -25.36 -0.15
CA ASN A 200 0.49 -24.04 0.05
C ASN A 200 1.40 -22.92 -0.50
N ILE A 201 2.74 -23.05 -0.40
CA ILE A 201 3.64 -22.06 -1.00
C ILE A 201 3.59 -22.09 -2.53
N ALA A 202 3.45 -23.27 -3.14
CA ALA A 202 3.28 -23.37 -4.59
C ALA A 202 1.99 -22.69 -5.05
N LEU A 203 0.90 -22.84 -4.28
CA LEU A 203 -0.37 -22.15 -4.54
C LEU A 203 -0.22 -20.62 -4.42
N LYS A 204 0.31 -20.10 -3.31
CA LYS A 204 0.47 -18.66 -3.11
C LYS A 204 1.45 -18.02 -4.11
N ALA A 205 2.49 -18.77 -4.51
CA ALA A 205 3.40 -18.33 -5.57
C ALA A 205 2.67 -18.22 -6.92
N ALA A 206 1.85 -19.21 -7.28
CA ALA A 206 1.08 -19.19 -8.53
C ALA A 206 0.08 -18.00 -8.60
N GLU A 207 -0.48 -17.59 -7.47
CA GLU A 207 -1.39 -16.43 -7.38
C GLU A 207 -0.68 -15.08 -7.59
N THR A 208 0.61 -14.98 -7.22
CA THR A 208 1.32 -13.68 -7.14
C THR A 208 2.37 -13.48 -8.22
N ASP A 209 3.04 -14.55 -8.66
CA ASP A 209 4.20 -14.50 -9.56
C ASP A 209 3.86 -13.88 -10.92
N ARG A 210 2.91 -14.48 -11.65
CA ARG A 210 2.48 -14.01 -12.97
C ARG A 210 2.02 -12.56 -12.96
N ALA A 211 1.17 -12.20 -11.99
CA ALA A 211 0.58 -10.87 -11.91
C ALA A 211 1.62 -9.80 -11.56
N THR A 212 2.58 -10.11 -10.68
CA THR A 212 3.69 -9.22 -10.34
C THR A 212 4.59 -8.98 -11.55
N ALA A 213 4.96 -10.05 -12.27
CA ALA A 213 5.74 -9.95 -13.49
C ALA A 213 5.00 -9.16 -14.59
N ALA A 214 3.68 -9.38 -14.73
CA ALA A 214 2.84 -8.65 -15.65
C ALA A 214 2.75 -7.15 -15.31
N LEU A 215 2.61 -6.78 -14.03
CA LEU A 215 2.59 -5.38 -13.59
C LEU A 215 3.88 -4.65 -13.97
N ILE A 216 5.04 -5.24 -13.64
CA ILE A 216 6.35 -4.66 -13.97
C ILE A 216 6.50 -4.52 -15.50
N THR A 217 6.11 -5.56 -16.25
CA THR A 217 6.18 -5.56 -17.71
C THR A 217 5.27 -4.50 -18.33
N ASP A 218 4.03 -4.38 -17.86
CA ASP A 218 3.04 -3.43 -18.36
C ASP A 218 3.46 -1.98 -18.05
N LEU A 219 3.92 -1.71 -16.83
CA LEU A 219 4.50 -0.41 -16.47
C LEU A 219 5.68 -0.05 -17.36
N LYS A 220 6.58 -1.01 -17.64
CA LYS A 220 7.71 -0.81 -18.55
C LYS A 220 7.26 -0.51 -19.98
N GLN A 221 6.31 -1.27 -20.52
CA GLN A 221 5.76 -1.05 -21.86
C GLN A 221 5.10 0.33 -22.01
N ARG A 222 4.60 0.87 -20.91
CA ARG A 222 3.96 2.20 -20.85
C ARG A 222 4.93 3.34 -20.55
N GLY A 223 6.21 3.04 -20.32
CA GLY A 223 7.22 4.04 -19.93
C GLY A 223 7.04 4.57 -18.50
N MET A 224 6.28 3.86 -17.66
CA MET A 224 5.98 4.24 -16.27
C MET A 224 6.86 3.50 -15.24
N LEU A 225 7.72 2.58 -15.66
CA LEU A 225 8.57 1.85 -14.70
C LEU A 225 9.73 2.73 -14.20
N ASP A 226 10.17 3.70 -14.98
CA ASP A 226 11.30 4.56 -14.63
C ASP A 226 10.94 5.54 -13.49
N ASP A 227 9.66 5.92 -13.36
CA ASP A 227 9.13 6.81 -12.33
C ASP A 227 8.25 6.09 -11.28
N THR A 228 8.01 4.78 -11.43
CA THR A 228 7.26 3.96 -10.47
C THR A 228 8.17 2.93 -9.82
N LEU A 229 8.23 2.95 -8.49
CA LEU A 229 8.88 1.89 -7.70
C LEU A 229 7.87 0.79 -7.35
N VAL A 230 8.10 -0.42 -7.85
CA VAL A 230 7.35 -1.62 -7.48
C VAL A 230 8.08 -2.34 -6.36
N ILE A 231 7.35 -2.65 -5.29
CA ILE A 231 7.85 -3.33 -4.08
C ILE A 231 7.01 -4.59 -3.85
N TRP A 232 7.66 -5.74 -3.72
CA TRP A 232 7.01 -7.01 -3.40
C TRP A 232 7.75 -7.72 -2.26
N GLY A 233 7.02 -8.10 -1.22
CA GLY A 233 7.58 -8.79 -0.05
C GLY A 233 6.55 -8.90 1.08
N GLY A 234 6.99 -9.50 2.18
CA GLY A 234 6.20 -9.67 3.42
C GLY A 234 6.86 -8.99 4.61
N GLU A 235 6.14 -8.91 5.71
CA GLU A 235 6.56 -8.24 6.95
C GLU A 235 7.68 -8.96 7.72
N PHE A 236 7.89 -10.25 7.44
CA PHE A 236 9.02 -11.07 7.89
C PHE A 236 9.19 -12.30 6.97
N GLY A 237 10.14 -13.20 7.30
CA GLY A 237 10.37 -14.46 6.58
C GLY A 237 9.85 -15.69 7.31
N ARG A 238 10.20 -16.87 6.80
CA ARG A 238 10.00 -18.17 7.49
C ARG A 238 11.33 -18.80 7.85
N THR A 239 11.36 -19.54 8.94
CA THR A 239 12.59 -20.17 9.42
C THR A 239 13.16 -21.12 8.37
N PRO A 240 14.49 -21.23 8.21
CA PRO A 240 15.06 -22.23 7.31
C PRO A 240 14.83 -23.67 7.83
N MET A 241 14.53 -23.82 9.12
CA MET A 241 14.22 -25.10 9.77
C MET A 241 12.72 -25.37 9.87
N SER A 242 12.36 -26.65 9.92
CA SER A 242 11.00 -27.12 10.20
C SER A 242 10.64 -26.98 11.69
N GLN A 243 9.37 -26.71 12.00
CA GLN A 243 8.81 -26.76 13.37
C GLN A 243 8.42 -28.20 13.80
N GLY A 244 9.16 -29.22 13.35
CA GLY A 244 8.87 -30.62 13.66
C GLY A 244 7.82 -31.29 12.75
N GLY A 245 7.55 -30.73 11.58
CA GLY A 245 6.60 -31.26 10.60
C GLY A 245 6.73 -30.63 9.21
N ASP A 246 5.64 -30.57 8.45
CA ASP A 246 5.61 -29.95 7.10
C ASP A 246 5.31 -28.44 7.15
N GLY A 247 6.04 -27.71 7.98
CA GLY A 247 5.82 -26.29 8.23
C GLY A 247 7.02 -25.59 8.87
N ARG A 248 7.04 -24.26 8.81
CA ARG A 248 8.12 -23.40 9.30
C ARG A 248 7.56 -22.35 10.25
N ASP A 249 8.38 -21.80 11.14
CA ASP A 249 7.99 -20.70 12.04
C ASP A 249 8.20 -19.34 11.38
N HIS A 250 7.72 -18.30 12.05
CA HIS A 250 7.98 -16.91 11.74
C HIS A 250 9.48 -16.61 11.91
N HIS A 251 10.05 -15.79 11.03
CA HIS A 251 11.48 -15.53 11.04
C HIS A 251 11.84 -14.08 10.79
N ILE A 252 12.25 -13.43 11.87
CA ILE A 252 12.52 -11.99 11.90
C ILE A 252 13.94 -11.63 11.47
N LYS A 253 14.87 -12.60 11.50
CA LYS A 253 16.30 -12.36 11.35
C LYS A 253 16.78 -12.33 9.89
N GLY A 254 15.98 -12.83 8.95
CA GLY A 254 16.35 -12.88 7.54
C GLY A 254 15.14 -13.07 6.63
N PHE A 255 14.92 -12.12 5.72
CA PHE A 255 13.91 -12.19 4.66
C PHE A 255 14.25 -11.22 3.51
N SER A 256 13.53 -11.37 2.41
CA SER A 256 13.83 -10.70 1.13
C SER A 256 12.68 -9.84 0.64
N TYR A 257 13.03 -8.79 -0.08
CA TYR A 257 12.13 -7.97 -0.87
C TYR A 257 12.61 -7.94 -2.32
N MET A 258 11.67 -7.88 -3.26
CA MET A 258 11.93 -7.64 -4.67
C MET A 258 11.54 -6.20 -4.99
N LEU A 259 12.44 -5.48 -5.66
CA LEU A 259 12.27 -4.09 -6.07
C LEU A 259 12.47 -3.99 -7.58
N ALA A 260 11.63 -3.18 -8.24
CA ALA A 260 11.78 -2.88 -9.65
C ALA A 260 11.37 -1.44 -9.97
N GLY A 261 12.13 -0.78 -10.86
CA GLY A 261 11.84 0.59 -11.29
C GLY A 261 12.28 1.66 -10.28
N GLY A 262 11.81 2.90 -10.52
CA GLY A 262 11.92 4.01 -9.58
C GLY A 262 13.33 4.32 -9.07
N GLY A 263 14.36 4.22 -9.92
CA GLY A 263 15.74 4.59 -9.57
C GLY A 263 16.57 3.52 -8.84
N ILE A 264 16.09 2.28 -8.74
CA ILE A 264 16.87 1.14 -8.21
C ILE A 264 17.79 0.55 -9.30
N LYS A 265 19.02 0.16 -8.92
CA LYS A 265 19.96 -0.54 -9.82
C LYS A 265 19.35 -1.88 -10.31
N PRO A 266 19.28 -2.12 -11.62
CA PRO A 266 18.70 -3.35 -12.15
C PRO A 266 19.67 -4.53 -12.02
N GLY A 267 19.12 -5.74 -11.85
CA GLY A 267 19.87 -7.00 -11.99
C GLY A 267 20.85 -7.33 -10.87
N ILE A 268 20.72 -6.70 -9.70
CA ILE A 268 21.56 -6.97 -8.53
C ILE A 268 20.82 -7.78 -7.46
N THR A 269 21.59 -8.42 -6.59
CA THR A 269 21.14 -8.90 -5.28
C THR A 269 21.95 -8.15 -4.23
N TYR A 270 21.31 -7.66 -3.19
CA TYR A 270 21.96 -6.85 -2.16
C TYR A 270 21.80 -7.48 -0.78
N GLY A 271 22.94 -7.81 -0.18
CA GLY A 271 23.04 -8.52 1.08
C GLY A 271 22.75 -10.01 0.96
N THR A 272 23.15 -10.76 1.98
CA THR A 272 23.00 -12.21 2.07
C THR A 272 22.68 -12.61 3.52
N THR A 273 22.14 -13.81 3.68
CA THR A 273 22.04 -14.47 4.98
C THR A 273 23.27 -15.33 5.23
N ASP A 274 23.49 -15.72 6.47
CA ASP A 274 24.48 -16.76 6.82
C ASP A 274 24.24 -18.07 6.03
N GLU A 275 25.22 -18.98 6.10
CA GLU A 275 25.23 -20.27 5.38
C GLU A 275 23.97 -21.13 5.63
N LEU A 276 23.31 -20.95 6.78
CA LEU A 276 22.10 -21.69 7.14
C LEU A 276 20.80 -20.96 6.75
N GLY A 277 20.89 -19.75 6.21
CA GLY A 277 19.74 -18.90 5.94
C GLY A 277 19.09 -18.33 7.21
N TYR A 278 19.82 -18.29 8.33
CA TYR A 278 19.25 -18.02 9.65
C TYR A 278 19.25 -16.52 10.00
N ALA A 279 20.27 -15.75 9.66
CA ALA A 279 20.29 -14.32 9.90
C ALA A 279 20.87 -13.57 8.71
N ALA A 280 20.37 -12.36 8.44
CA ALA A 280 21.03 -11.42 7.53
C ALA A 280 22.43 -11.10 8.08
N GLU A 281 23.46 -11.35 7.27
CA GLU A 281 24.86 -11.27 7.66
C GLU A 281 25.59 -10.19 6.86
N GLU A 282 25.57 -10.31 5.53
CA GLU A 282 26.16 -9.31 4.64
C GLU A 282 25.14 -8.20 4.34
N ASN A 283 25.54 -6.94 4.55
CA ASN A 283 24.73 -5.74 4.29
C ASN A 283 23.28 -5.83 4.82
N PRO A 284 23.09 -6.10 6.12
CA PRO A 284 21.75 -6.24 6.70
C PRO A 284 20.97 -4.91 6.60
N VAL A 285 19.77 -4.98 6.03
CA VAL A 285 18.85 -3.84 5.91
C VAL A 285 17.72 -3.98 6.94
N SER A 286 17.58 -2.99 7.82
CA SER A 286 16.44 -2.91 8.73
C SER A 286 15.19 -2.37 8.02
N VAL A 287 14.01 -2.54 8.63
CA VAL A 287 12.77 -1.91 8.14
C VAL A 287 12.90 -0.38 8.06
N HIS A 288 13.63 0.24 8.98
CA HIS A 288 13.85 1.70 8.98
C HIS A 288 14.75 2.15 7.83
N ASP A 289 15.82 1.42 7.53
CA ASP A 289 16.69 1.70 6.38
C ASP A 289 15.93 1.55 5.06
N PHE A 290 15.06 0.54 5.00
CA PHE A 290 14.16 0.35 3.87
C PHE A 290 13.25 1.58 3.70
N HIS A 291 12.57 2.05 4.74
CA HIS A 291 11.74 3.26 4.70
C HIS A 291 12.52 4.52 4.30
N ALA A 292 13.71 4.73 4.89
CA ALA A 292 14.57 5.85 4.55
C ALA A 292 14.95 5.85 3.07
N THR A 293 15.25 4.67 2.53
CA THR A 293 15.60 4.48 1.12
C THR A 293 14.41 4.74 0.20
N MET A 294 13.20 4.27 0.55
CA MET A 294 12.00 4.48 -0.27
C MET A 294 11.63 5.97 -0.33
N LEU A 295 11.70 6.67 0.80
CA LEU A 295 11.46 8.12 0.84
C LEU A 295 12.54 8.90 0.08
N HIS A 296 13.80 8.45 0.14
CA HIS A 296 14.88 9.07 -0.62
C HIS A 296 14.64 8.99 -2.14
N LEU A 297 14.20 7.84 -2.66
CA LEU A 297 13.84 7.67 -4.07
C LEU A 297 12.70 8.60 -4.50
N LEU A 298 11.80 8.93 -3.57
CA LEU A 298 10.71 9.87 -3.76
C LEU A 298 11.13 11.34 -3.58
N GLY A 299 12.43 11.62 -3.40
CA GLY A 299 12.96 12.96 -3.17
C GLY A 299 12.66 13.55 -1.78
N ILE A 300 12.23 12.72 -0.83
CA ILE A 300 11.91 13.12 0.54
C ILE A 300 13.09 12.80 1.46
N ASP A 301 13.62 13.83 2.13
CA ASP A 301 14.49 13.62 3.30
C ASP A 301 13.65 13.18 4.51
N HIS A 302 13.68 11.88 4.81
CA HIS A 302 12.92 11.31 5.93
C HIS A 302 13.28 11.93 7.29
N LYS A 303 14.49 12.51 7.44
CA LYS A 303 14.93 13.15 8.69
C LYS A 303 14.24 14.50 8.92
N ARG A 304 13.71 15.10 7.84
CA ARG A 304 12.99 16.38 7.83
C ARG A 304 11.47 16.21 7.71
N LEU A 305 10.99 15.01 7.40
CA LEU A 305 9.57 14.71 7.34
C LEU A 305 8.99 14.59 8.76
N ALA A 306 8.53 15.72 9.29
CA ALA A 306 7.99 15.84 10.65
C ALA A 306 6.74 16.72 10.70
N VAL A 307 5.96 16.56 11.76
CA VAL A 307 4.76 17.35 12.02
C VAL A 307 4.66 17.72 13.50
N LYS A 308 4.10 18.90 13.77
CA LYS A 308 3.82 19.34 15.14
C LYS A 308 2.67 18.50 15.71
N PHE A 309 2.93 17.81 16.82
CA PHE A 309 1.93 17.05 17.55
C PHE A 309 2.18 17.16 19.05
N GLN A 310 1.18 17.62 19.80
CA GLN A 310 1.25 17.82 21.26
C GLN A 310 2.50 18.62 21.72
N GLY A 311 2.88 19.64 20.94
CA GLY A 311 4.02 20.51 21.25
C GLY A 311 5.39 19.99 20.82
N LEU A 312 5.48 18.79 20.23
CA LEU A 312 6.71 18.19 19.73
C LEU A 312 6.77 18.18 18.21
N ASP A 313 7.98 18.27 17.63
CA ASP A 313 8.23 17.91 16.23
C ASP A 313 8.37 16.39 16.13
N VAL A 314 7.29 15.72 15.73
CA VAL A 314 7.29 14.27 15.58
C VAL A 314 7.75 13.92 14.16
N ARG A 315 8.95 13.37 14.04
CA ARG A 315 9.43 12.78 12.79
C ARG A 315 8.63 11.52 12.47
N LEU A 316 8.10 11.45 11.24
CA LEU A 316 7.13 10.42 10.85
C LEU A 316 7.74 9.02 10.83
N THR A 317 9.02 8.91 10.45
CA THR A 317 9.78 7.64 10.38
C THR A 317 10.49 7.25 11.68
N GLY A 318 10.33 8.02 12.76
CA GLY A 318 11.11 7.82 13.99
C GLY A 318 12.57 8.24 13.84
N ILE A 319 13.43 7.87 14.79
CA ILE A 319 14.81 8.38 14.86
C ILE A 319 15.84 7.58 14.06
N SER A 320 15.46 6.39 13.61
CA SER A 320 16.33 5.41 12.94
C SER A 320 16.23 5.49 11.42
N GLY A 321 17.08 4.71 10.74
CA GLY A 321 17.06 4.53 9.29
C GLY A 321 18.13 5.35 8.59
N ASP A 322 18.92 4.67 7.77
CA ASP A 322 19.84 5.27 6.83
C ASP A 322 19.57 4.78 5.41
N VAL A 323 19.87 5.65 4.43
CA VAL A 323 19.63 5.35 3.02
C VAL A 323 20.62 4.30 2.54
N VAL A 324 20.11 3.19 2.01
CA VAL A 324 20.91 2.13 1.37
C VAL A 324 21.33 2.62 -0.02
N ARG A 325 22.45 3.34 -0.09
CA ARG A 325 22.92 3.98 -1.34
C ARG A 325 23.38 2.98 -2.39
N ASP A 326 23.84 1.82 -1.97
CA ASP A 326 24.45 0.83 -2.86
C ASP A 326 23.47 0.23 -3.87
N ILE A 327 22.16 0.34 -3.63
CA ILE A 327 21.10 -0.14 -4.52
C ILE A 327 20.52 0.94 -5.44
N LEU A 328 21.01 2.19 -5.38
CA LEU A 328 20.48 3.34 -6.14
C LEU A 328 21.28 3.62 -7.42
N VAL A 329 20.63 4.02 -8.52
CA VAL A 329 21.29 4.43 -9.77
C VAL A 329 22.03 5.75 -9.63
#